data_AF-S4AWA5-F1
#
_entry.id   AF-S4AWA5-F1
#
_cell.length_a   1.000
_cell.length_b   1.000
_cell.length_c   1.000
_cell.angle_alpha   90.00
_cell.angle_beta   90.00
_cell.angle_gamma   90.00
#
_symmetry.space_group_name_H-M   'P 1'
#
loop_
_entity.id
_entity.type
_entity.pdbx_description
1 polymer ?
#
loop_
_entity_poly.entity_id
_entity_poly.type
_entity_poly.pdbx_seq_one_letter_code
_entity_poly.pdbx_strand_id
1 'polypeptide(L)'
;MVPPADEDRPDGPLDTSAAAITAVALLKLAALPGAEDCARRAEAILHRLVCAHLSGTGTATTGTTADPGPARPAGMLLDGCHDAPTATAVQHELIWGDFFLALGLAVLTGDVDPRDV
;
A
#
# COMPACT_ATOMS: atom_id res chain seq x y z
N MET A 1 1.32 0.01 9.07
CA MET A 1 2.72 0.43 9.06
C MET A 1 3.37 -0.21 7.83
N VAL A 2 4.15 0.54 7.05
CA VAL A 2 4.75 0.06 5.80
C VAL A 2 6.12 -0.55 6.11
N PRO A 3 6.40 -1.81 5.71
CA PRO A 3 7.66 -2.47 6.02
C PRO A 3 8.79 -1.99 5.08
N PRO A 4 10.07 -2.19 5.46
CA PRO A 4 11.16 -2.19 4.48
C PRO A 4 10.95 -3.32 3.47
N ALA A 5 11.48 -3.16 2.26
CA ALA A 5 11.44 -4.18 1.22
C ALA A 5 12.27 -5.44 1.56
N ASP A 6 13.20 -5.30 2.50
CA ASP A 6 14.08 -6.34 3.00
C ASP A 6 14.22 -6.19 4.51
N GLU A 7 13.78 -7.19 5.28
CA GLU A 7 13.79 -7.15 6.75
C GLU A 7 15.21 -7.13 7.32
N ASP A 8 16.19 -7.71 6.61
CA ASP A 8 17.60 -7.68 7.01
C ASP A 8 18.23 -6.30 6.72
N ARG A 9 17.51 -5.42 6.02
CA ARG A 9 17.93 -4.07 5.67
C ARG A 9 16.87 -3.05 6.10
N PRO A 10 16.72 -2.79 7.41
CA PRO A 10 15.67 -1.91 7.93
C PRO A 10 15.78 -0.45 7.45
N ASP A 11 16.99 -0.01 7.08
CA ASP A 11 17.24 1.32 6.49
C ASP A 11 17.06 1.34 4.95
N GLY A 12 16.63 0.23 4.36
CA GLY A 12 16.35 0.08 2.93
C GLY A 12 15.07 0.80 2.49
N PRO A 13 14.75 0.74 1.19
CA PRO A 13 13.49 1.30 0.69
C PRO A 13 12.30 0.61 1.33
N LEU A 14 11.22 1.36 1.52
CA LEU A 14 9.93 0.80 1.94
C LEU A 14 9.28 0.02 0.80
N ASP A 15 8.36 -0.87 1.15
CA ASP A 15 7.49 -1.54 0.18
C ASP A 15 6.00 -1.43 0.58
N THR A 16 5.30 -0.50 -0.06
CA THR A 16 3.85 -0.33 0.09
C THR A 16 3.04 -1.49 -0.45
N SER A 17 3.58 -2.28 -1.38
CA SER A 17 2.90 -3.45 -1.92
C SER A 17 2.83 -4.59 -0.89
N ALA A 18 3.92 -4.86 -0.17
CA ALA A 18 3.93 -5.77 0.98
C ALA A 18 2.94 -5.34 2.07
N ALA A 19 2.84 -4.03 2.34
CA ALA A 19 1.85 -3.51 3.28
C ALA A 19 0.41 -3.76 2.81
N ALA A 20 0.10 -3.53 1.53
CA ALA A 20 -1.22 -3.76 0.96
C ALA A 20 -1.62 -5.25 1.02
N ILE A 21 -0.69 -6.15 0.64
CA ILE A 21 -0.87 -7.61 0.74
C ILE A 21 -1.14 -8.02 2.18
N THR A 22 -0.36 -7.49 3.13
CA THR A 22 -0.53 -7.76 4.56
C THR A 22 -1.91 -7.32 5.06
N ALA A 23 -2.40 -6.15 4.63
CA ALA A 23 -3.73 -5.68 5.01
C ALA A 23 -4.83 -6.65 4.53
N VAL A 24 -4.76 -7.11 3.28
CA VAL A 24 -5.72 -8.11 2.77
C VAL A 24 -5.62 -9.42 3.55
N ALA A 25 -4.41 -9.92 3.82
CA ALA A 25 -4.23 -11.13 4.61
C ALA A 25 -4.84 -11.01 6.02
N LEU A 26 -4.67 -9.85 6.67
CA LEU A 26 -5.27 -9.57 7.98
C LEU A 26 -6.79 -9.48 7.91
N LEU A 27 -7.38 -8.94 6.85
CA LEU A 27 -8.84 -8.93 6.66
C LEU A 27 -9.39 -10.35 6.49
N LYS A 28 -8.67 -11.22 5.77
CA LYS A 28 -9.02 -12.64 5.67
C LYS A 28 -8.95 -13.35 7.01
N LEU A 29 -7.89 -13.10 7.79
CA LEU A 29 -7.76 -13.65 9.14
C LEU A 29 -8.87 -13.15 10.06
N ALA A 30 -9.28 -11.89 9.94
CA ALA A 30 -10.36 -11.30 10.73
C ALA A 30 -11.74 -11.95 10.48
N ALA A 31 -11.92 -12.67 9.37
CA ALA A 31 -13.13 -13.47 9.12
C ALA A 31 -13.18 -14.74 9.98
N LEU A 32 -12.07 -15.11 10.65
CA LEU A 32 -12.01 -16.25 11.57
C LEU A 32 -12.36 -15.81 13.00
N PRO A 33 -12.97 -16.70 13.82
CA PRO A 33 -13.26 -16.39 15.21
C PRO A 33 -11.98 -16.07 16.02
N GLY A 34 -12.01 -15.00 16.83
CA GLY A 34 -10.92 -14.63 17.74
C GLY A 34 -9.78 -13.82 17.11
N ALA A 35 -9.99 -13.26 15.92
CA ALA A 35 -9.00 -12.49 15.16
C ALA A 35 -9.38 -10.99 15.02
N GLU A 36 -10.11 -10.43 15.99
CA GLU A 36 -10.64 -9.06 15.95
C GLU A 36 -9.53 -7.99 15.85
N ASP A 37 -8.34 -8.30 16.37
CA ASP A 37 -7.16 -7.43 16.27
C ASP A 37 -6.64 -7.32 14.84
N CYS A 38 -6.86 -8.35 14.00
CA CYS A 38 -6.44 -8.35 12.60
C CYS A 38 -7.21 -7.30 11.80
N ALA A 39 -8.53 -7.17 12.01
CA ALA A 39 -9.35 -6.16 11.33
C ALA A 39 -8.84 -4.74 11.62
N ARG A 40 -8.64 -4.42 12.91
CA ARG A 40 -8.14 -3.10 13.33
C ARG A 40 -6.75 -2.81 12.75
N ARG A 41 -5.89 -3.82 12.70
CA ARG A 41 -4.55 -3.67 12.12
C ARG A 41 -4.60 -3.46 10.61
N ALA A 42 -5.46 -4.18 9.90
CA ALA A 42 -5.66 -4.01 8.46
C ALA A 42 -6.16 -2.60 8.12
N GLU A 43 -7.18 -2.12 8.83
CA GLU A 43 -7.72 -0.77 8.66
C GLU A 43 -6.63 0.29 8.86
N ALA A 44 -5.82 0.17 9.92
CA ALA A 44 -4.72 1.10 10.17
C ALA A 44 -3.65 1.08 9.07
N ILE A 45 -3.39 -0.08 8.44
CA ILE A 45 -2.49 -0.18 7.29
C ILE A 45 -3.10 0.52 6.07
N LEU A 46 -4.34 0.18 5.71
CA LEU A 46 -5.04 0.75 4.55
C LEU A 46 -5.16 2.27 4.67
N HIS A 47 -5.55 2.78 5.84
CA HIS A 47 -5.61 4.21 6.11
C HIS A 47 -4.23 4.88 5.90
N ARG A 48 -3.14 4.27 6.37
CA ARG A 48 -1.79 4.80 6.14
C ARG A 48 -1.43 4.84 4.66
N LEU A 49 -1.75 3.78 3.90
CA LEU A 49 -1.48 3.72 2.46
C LEU A 49 -2.23 4.82 1.71
N VAL A 50 -3.53 4.98 1.98
CA VAL A 50 -4.36 6.02 1.35
C VAL A 50 -3.88 7.43 1.70
N CYS A 51 -3.60 7.72 2.97
CA CYS A 51 -3.27 9.09 3.40
C CYS A 51 -1.85 9.53 3.05
N ALA A 52 -0.89 8.60 2.93
CA ALA A 52 0.52 8.95 2.81
C ALA A 52 1.19 8.48 1.50
N HIS A 53 0.62 7.50 0.80
CA HIS A 53 1.29 6.85 -0.33
C HIS A 53 0.44 6.83 -1.62
N LEU A 54 -0.82 7.26 -1.56
CA LEU A 54 -1.66 7.37 -2.75
C LEU A 54 -1.42 8.70 -3.47
N SER A 55 -1.26 8.67 -4.79
CA SER A 55 -1.24 9.90 -5.58
C SER A 55 -2.61 10.59 -5.52
N GLY A 56 -2.61 11.86 -5.13
CA GLY A 56 -3.84 12.67 -5.04
C GLY A 56 -4.34 13.17 -6.39
N THR A 57 -5.56 13.72 -6.41
CA THR A 57 -6.13 14.48 -7.53
C THR A 57 -5.51 15.87 -7.63
N GLY A 58 -4.18 15.93 -7.79
CA GLY A 58 -3.44 17.11 -8.23
C GLY A 58 -3.73 18.44 -7.50
N THR A 59 -3.39 18.56 -6.22
CA THR A 59 -2.81 19.78 -5.62
C THR A 59 -2.01 19.42 -4.35
N ALA A 60 -0.87 18.74 -4.50
CA ALA A 60 0.08 18.62 -3.39
C ALA A 60 1.51 18.63 -3.92
N THR A 61 2.02 19.84 -4.13
CA THR A 61 3.45 20.13 -4.19
C THR A 61 4.05 19.99 -2.81
N THR A 62 4.78 18.90 -2.56
CA THR A 62 5.89 18.89 -1.61
C THR A 62 7.06 18.16 -2.24
N GLY A 63 7.78 18.89 -3.09
CA GLY A 63 9.00 18.48 -3.75
C GLY A 63 9.60 19.70 -4.44
N THR A 64 10.74 20.13 -3.91
CA THR A 64 11.64 21.21 -4.33
C THR A 64 11.66 21.54 -5.83
N THR A 65 11.81 22.84 -6.10
CA THR A 65 12.12 23.52 -7.37
C THR A 65 12.87 22.66 -8.41
N ALA A 66 12.14 21.91 -9.21
CA ALA A 66 12.51 21.46 -10.54
C ALA A 66 11.21 21.11 -11.25
N ASP A 67 11.07 21.60 -12.48
CA ASP A 67 9.97 21.39 -13.44
C ASP A 67 8.87 20.40 -12.97
N PRO A 68 7.65 20.88 -12.64
CA PRO A 68 6.56 19.98 -12.27
C PRO A 68 6.18 19.24 -13.55
N GLY A 69 6.81 18.10 -13.78
CA GLY A 69 6.38 17.15 -14.78
C GLY A 69 4.86 16.90 -14.68
N PRO A 70 4.25 16.32 -15.71
CA PRO A 70 2.80 16.12 -15.73
C PRO A 70 2.34 15.49 -14.41
N ALA A 71 1.28 16.08 -13.83
CA ALA A 71 0.72 15.60 -12.58
C ALA A 71 0.44 14.10 -12.71
N ARG A 72 0.92 13.32 -11.74
CA ARG A 72 0.64 11.89 -11.70
C ARG A 72 -0.87 11.66 -11.69
N PRO A 73 -1.39 10.66 -12.43
CA PRO A 73 -2.77 10.22 -12.28
C PRO A 73 -3.11 9.99 -10.81
N ALA A 74 -4.34 10.28 -10.42
CA ALA A 74 -4.80 10.01 -9.06
C ALA A 74 -5.00 8.50 -8.87
N GLY A 75 -4.76 8.02 -7.64
CA GLY A 75 -5.04 6.64 -7.24
C GLY A 75 -3.88 5.64 -7.40
N MET A 76 -2.69 6.09 -7.80
CA MET A 76 -1.49 5.26 -7.86
C MET A 76 -0.95 5.02 -6.45
N LEU A 77 -0.70 3.77 -6.04
CA LEU A 77 0.01 3.46 -4.80
C LEU A 77 1.53 3.57 -5.03
N LEU A 78 2.13 4.63 -4.49
CA LEU A 78 3.56 4.93 -4.63
C LEU A 78 4.40 4.26 -3.53
N ASP A 79 5.71 4.47 -3.57
CA ASP A 79 6.70 3.99 -2.59
C ASP A 79 6.79 2.46 -2.46
N GLY A 80 6.44 1.73 -3.52
CA GLY A 80 6.68 0.30 -3.64
C GLY A 80 8.13 0.00 -4.03
N CYS A 81 8.57 -1.22 -3.77
CA CYS A 81 9.90 -1.69 -4.17
C CYS A 81 9.82 -3.07 -4.83
N HIS A 82 10.15 -3.16 -6.14
CA HIS A 82 10.16 -4.45 -6.83
C HIS A 82 11.39 -5.30 -6.49
N ASP A 83 12.59 -4.73 -6.63
CA ASP A 83 13.85 -5.43 -6.37
C ASP A 83 14.90 -4.43 -5.85
N ALA A 84 15.07 -4.41 -4.53
CA ALA A 84 16.05 -3.56 -3.86
C ALA A 84 17.52 -3.95 -4.19
N PRO A 85 17.91 -5.25 -4.20
CA PRO A 85 19.25 -5.66 -4.62
C PRO A 85 19.71 -5.12 -5.98
N THR A 86 18.82 -5.12 -6.99
CA THR A 86 19.17 -4.63 -8.34
C THR A 86 18.77 -3.17 -8.59
N ALA A 87 18.19 -2.50 -7.59
CA ALA A 87 17.63 -1.16 -7.68
C ALA A 87 16.56 -1.01 -8.79
N THR A 88 15.88 -2.10 -9.14
CA THR A 88 14.82 -2.08 -10.16
C THR A 88 13.50 -1.64 -9.53
N ALA A 89 12.92 -0.56 -10.06
CA ALA A 89 11.64 -0.01 -9.63
C ALA A 89 11.53 0.17 -8.10
N VAL A 90 12.52 0.85 -7.51
CA VAL A 90 12.53 1.28 -6.11
C VAL A 90 11.79 2.61 -5.97
N GLN A 91 10.89 2.74 -5.00
CA GLN A 91 10.00 3.90 -4.82
C GLN A 91 9.09 4.16 -6.04
N HIS A 92 8.55 3.09 -6.62
CA HIS A 92 7.66 3.14 -7.80
C HIS A 92 6.25 2.69 -7.45
N GLU A 93 5.30 2.99 -8.33
CA GLU A 93 4.03 2.26 -8.40
C GLU A 93 4.30 0.83 -8.84
N LEU A 94 3.59 -0.11 -8.21
CA LEU A 94 3.65 -1.52 -8.54
C LEU A 94 2.24 -2.04 -8.73
N ILE A 95 1.96 -2.65 -9.88
CA ILE A 95 0.59 -3.06 -10.28
C ILE A 95 -0.08 -4.00 -9.26
N TRP A 96 0.69 -4.88 -8.61
CA TRP A 96 0.17 -5.74 -7.56
C TRP A 96 -0.15 -4.96 -6.29
N GLY A 97 0.62 -3.91 -5.98
CA GLY A 97 0.33 -2.99 -4.88
C GLY A 97 -1.02 -2.30 -5.06
N ASP A 98 -1.30 -1.77 -6.25
CA ASP A 98 -2.60 -1.15 -6.56
C ASP A 98 -3.74 -2.15 -6.46
N PHE A 99 -3.54 -3.36 -7.00
CA PHE A 99 -4.52 -4.43 -6.92
C PHE A 99 -4.88 -4.76 -5.46
N PHE A 100 -3.88 -5.01 -4.61
CA PHE A 100 -4.13 -5.37 -3.21
C PHE A 100 -4.67 -4.20 -2.38
N LEU A 101 -4.30 -2.96 -2.72
CA LEU A 101 -4.92 -1.80 -2.09
C LEU A 101 -6.40 -1.70 -2.46
N ALA A 102 -6.74 -1.77 -3.74
CA ALA A 102 -8.12 -1.73 -4.20
C ALA A 102 -8.95 -2.88 -3.61
N LEU A 103 -8.40 -4.10 -3.58
CA LEU A 103 -9.03 -5.26 -2.97
C LEU A 103 -9.25 -5.07 -1.47
N GLY A 104 -8.23 -4.60 -0.74
CA GLY A 104 -8.33 -4.34 0.69
C GLY A 104 -9.38 -3.28 1.03
N LEU A 105 -9.47 -2.22 0.22
CA LEU A 105 -10.51 -1.20 0.36
C LEU A 105 -11.89 -1.76 0.06
N ALA A 106 -12.07 -2.52 -1.02
CA ALA A 106 -13.35 -3.16 -1.37
C ALA A 106 -13.83 -4.14 -0.29
N VAL A 107 -12.91 -4.89 0.32
CA VAL A 107 -13.24 -5.74 1.48
C VAL A 107 -13.64 -4.91 2.69
N LEU A 108 -12.89 -3.84 3.00
CA LEU A 108 -13.17 -2.98 4.15
C LEU A 108 -14.51 -2.24 4.03
N THR A 109 -14.92 -1.86 2.81
CA THR A 109 -16.20 -1.20 2.53
C THR A 109 -17.37 -2.18 2.37
N GLY A 110 -17.10 -3.49 2.36
CA GLY A 110 -18.11 -4.54 2.20
C GLY A 110 -18.56 -4.77 0.76
N ASP A 111 -17.84 -4.23 -0.23
CA ASP A 111 -18.10 -4.48 -1.66
C ASP A 111 -17.65 -5.90 -2.09
N VAL A 112 -16.72 -6.51 -1.35
CA VAL A 112 -16.21 -7.87 -1.57
C VAL A 112 -16.14 -8.63 -0.25
N ASP A 113 -16.55 -9.91 -0.24
CA ASP A 113 -16.32 -10.79 0.91
C ASP A 113 -14.87 -11.30 0.90
N PRO A 114 -14.09 -11.13 1.99
CA PRO A 114 -12.70 -11.59 2.04
C PRO A 114 -12.53 -13.10 1.85
N ARG A 115 -13.60 -13.89 1.98
CA ARG A 115 -13.59 -15.36 1.81
C ARG A 115 -13.72 -15.80 0.35
N ASP A 116 -14.10 -14.89 -0.55
CA ASP A 116 -14.34 -15.19 -1.97
C ASP A 116 -13.15 -14.80 -2.88
N VAL A 117 -12.07 -14.29 -2.30
CA VAL A 117 -10.86 -13.78 -2.98
C VAL A 117 -9.60 -14.32 -2.33
#